data_AF-A0A2E9CKL0-F1
#
_entry.id   AF-A0A2E9CKL0-F1
#
_cell.length_a   1.000
_cell.length_b   1.000
_cell.length_c   1.000
_cell.angle_alpha   90.00
_cell.angle_beta   90.00
_cell.angle_gamma   90.00
#
_symmetry.space_group_name_H-M   'P 1'
#
loop_
_entity.id
_entity.type
_entity.pdbx_description
1 polymer ?
#
loop_
_entity_poly.entity_id
_entity_poly.type
_entity_poly.pdbx_seq_one_letter_code
_entity_poly.pdbx_strand_id
1 'polypeptide(L)' 'MTDTESASPIGRTQRRLLRRIYNGRTVPIIADGQDFLTYKAAIKYLEALEPDARDVVYEEMKASAKHGKSPPAQS' A
#
# COMPACT_ATOMS: atom_id res chain seq x y z
N MET A 1 -1.98 9.85 -29.51
CA MET A 1 -2.31 9.04 -28.32
C MET A 1 -2.07 9.92 -27.12
N THR A 2 -3.14 10.43 -26.52
CA THR A 2 -3.07 11.28 -25.32
C THR A 2 -2.90 10.35 -24.11
N ASP A 3 -1.64 10.07 -23.76
CA ASP A 3 -1.32 9.53 -22.42
C ASP A 3 -1.52 10.70 -21.46
N THR A 4 -2.79 10.95 -21.11
CA THR A 4 -3.13 11.78 -19.98
C THR A 4 -2.65 11.00 -18.77
N GLU A 5 -1.38 11.22 -18.45
CA GLU A 5 -0.78 11.11 -17.14
C GLU A 5 -1.64 11.95 -16.19
N SER A 6 -2.80 11.40 -15.84
CA SER A 6 -3.39 11.65 -14.53
C SER A 6 -2.34 11.10 -13.60
N ALA A 7 -1.40 11.97 -13.23
CA ALA A 7 -0.19 11.75 -12.44
C ALA A 7 -0.60 11.24 -11.06
N SER A 8 -1.14 10.03 -11.08
CA SER A 8 -1.40 9.19 -9.95
C SER A 8 -0.04 9.00 -9.34
N PRO A 9 0.19 9.56 -8.15
CA PRO A 9 1.53 9.64 -7.61
C PRO A 9 2.00 8.22 -7.13
N ILE A 10 1.11 7.22 -7.29
CA ILE A 10 1.37 5.78 -7.28
C ILE A 10 1.32 5.23 -8.71
N GLY A 11 2.46 4.71 -9.17
CA GLY A 11 2.62 4.15 -10.51
C GLY A 11 1.82 2.86 -10.76
N ARG A 12 1.65 2.50 -12.04
CA ARG A 12 0.87 1.32 -12.48
C ARG A 12 1.36 -0.01 -11.88
N THR A 13 2.67 -0.15 -11.69
CA THR A 13 3.28 -1.36 -11.10
C THR A 13 2.96 -1.49 -9.61
N GLN A 14 3.03 -0.39 -8.86
CA GLN A 14 2.68 -0.35 -7.43
C GLN A 14 1.19 -0.69 -7.22
N ARG A 15 0.29 -0.12 -8.03
CA ARG A 15 -1.14 -0.45 -8.02
C ARG A 15 -1.40 -1.93 -8.24
N ARG A 16 -0.72 -2.54 -9.22
CA ARG A 16 -0.88 -3.98 -9.54
C ARG A 16 -0.44 -4.86 -8.37
N LEU A 17 0.68 -4.52 -7.72
CA LEU A 17 1.17 -5.26 -6.55
C LEU A 17 0.21 -5.14 -5.37
N LEU A 18 -0.21 -3.92 -5.02
CA LEU A 18 -1.16 -3.69 -3.93
C LEU A 18 -2.47 -4.44 -4.18
N ARG A 19 -3.01 -4.36 -5.41
CA ARG A 19 -4.21 -5.12 -5.76
C ARG A 19 -4.03 -6.62 -5.52
N ARG A 20 -2.88 -7.20 -5.87
CA ARG A 20 -2.57 -8.62 -5.60
C ARG A 20 -2.49 -8.94 -4.10
N ILE A 21 -1.91 -8.03 -3.31
CA ILE A 21 -1.77 -8.17 -1.86
C ILE A 21 -3.16 -8.18 -1.18
N TYR A 22 -4.06 -7.31 -1.62
CA TYR A 22 -5.38 -7.13 -1.01
C TYR A 22 -6.48 -8.04 -1.59
N ASN A 23 -6.40 -8.49 -2.86
CA ASN A 23 -7.42 -9.31 -3.55
C ASN A 23 -7.51 -10.77 -3.04
N GLY A 24 -7.75 -10.95 -1.76
CA GLY A 24 -7.83 -12.25 -1.10
C GLY A 24 -7.42 -12.20 0.36
N ARG A 25 -7.05 -11.02 0.88
CA ARG A 25 -6.68 -10.84 2.28
C ARG A 25 -7.94 -10.62 3.10
N THR A 26 -8.04 -11.37 4.21
CA THR A 26 -9.07 -11.19 5.24
C THR A 26 -8.55 -10.49 6.49
N VAL A 27 -7.24 -10.25 6.55
CA VAL A 27 -6.54 -9.57 7.65
C VAL A 27 -6.06 -8.20 7.15
N PRO A 28 -6.30 -7.11 7.89
CA PRO A 28 -5.82 -5.79 7.51
C PRO A 28 -4.30 -5.72 7.53
N ILE A 29 -3.75 -4.86 6.69
CA ILE A 29 -2.35 -4.46 6.72
C ILE A 29 -2.25 -3.17 7.49
N ILE A 30 -1.43 -3.19 8.53
CA ILE A 30 -1.10 -2.00 9.32
C ILE A 30 0.04 -1.27 8.61
N ALA A 31 -0.17 0.01 8.29
CA ALA A 31 0.86 0.90 7.77
C ALA A 31 0.60 2.31 8.32
N ASP A 32 1.66 3.01 8.73
CA ASP A 32 1.55 4.28 9.49
C ASP A 32 0.62 4.20 10.72
N GLY A 33 0.55 3.03 11.36
CA GLY A 33 -0.37 2.77 12.48
C GLY A 33 -1.85 2.69 12.09
N GLN A 34 -2.18 2.69 10.80
CA GLN A 34 -3.55 2.60 10.29
C GLN A 34 -3.82 1.25 9.61
N ASP A 35 -5.00 0.68 9.88
CA ASP A 35 -5.41 -0.61 9.35
C ASP A 35 -6.08 -0.46 7.98
N PHE A 36 -5.47 -1.08 6.97
CA PHE A 36 -6.01 -1.13 5.63
C PHE A 36 -6.45 -2.56 5.30
N LEU A 37 -7.76 -2.77 5.13
CA LEU A 37 -8.28 -4.06 4.69
C LEU A 37 -8.44 -4.14 3.16
N THR A 38 -8.61 -2.99 2.50
CA THR A 38 -8.93 -2.95 1.07
C THR A 38 -7.89 -2.16 0.27
N TYR A 39 -7.64 -2.64 -0.94
CA TYR A 39 -6.81 -1.95 -1.93
C TYR A 39 -7.22 -0.49 -2.13
N LYS A 40 -8.52 -0.21 -2.19
CA LYS A 40 -9.02 1.15 -2.43
C LYS A 40 -8.67 2.10 -1.27
N ALA A 41 -8.80 1.64 -0.03
CA ALA A 41 -8.44 2.43 1.14
C ALA A 41 -6.93 2.72 1.18
N ALA A 42 -6.10 1.71 0.92
CA ALA A 42 -4.65 1.86 0.87
C ALA A 42 -4.19 2.87 -0.20
N ILE A 43 -4.72 2.76 -1.43
CA ILE A 43 -4.38 3.70 -2.52
C ILE A 43 -4.82 5.12 -2.19
N LYS A 44 -6.05 5.30 -1.71
CA LYS A 44 -6.56 6.64 -1.36
C LYS A 44 -5.71 7.31 -0.29
N TYR A 45 -5.23 6.54 0.68
CA TYR A 45 -4.35 7.03 1.72
C TYR A 45 -2.96 7.40 1.18
N LEU A 46 -2.34 6.50 0.40
CA LEU A 46 -1.06 6.75 -0.25
C LEU A 46 -1.09 7.96 -1.20
N GLU A 47 -2.21 8.21 -1.89
CA GLU A 47 -2.41 9.39 -2.75
C GLU A 47 -2.50 10.70 -1.97
N ALA A 48 -2.97 10.66 -0.73
CA ALA A 48 -3.06 11.83 0.15
C ALA A 48 -1.74 12.15 0.87
N LEU A 49 -0.76 11.23 0.86
CA LEU A 49 0.54 11.41 1.48
C LEU A 49 1.53 12.13 0.57
N GLU A 50 2.45 12.85 1.21
CA GLU A 50 3.66 13.38 0.60
C GLU A 50 4.53 12.25 0.00
N PRO A 51 5.32 12.51 -1.05
CA PRO A 51 6.11 11.49 -1.73
C PRO A 51 7.01 10.67 -0.78
N ASP A 52 7.69 11.33 0.15
CA ASP A 52 8.61 10.67 1.10
C ASP A 52 7.85 9.74 2.07
N ALA A 53 6.73 10.22 2.62
CA ALA A 53 5.89 9.43 3.51
C ALA A 53 5.22 8.26 2.77
N ARG A 54 4.81 8.48 1.52
CA ARG A 54 4.19 7.45 0.68
C ARG A 54 5.13 6.27 0.48
N ASP A 55 6.40 6.51 0.17
CA ASP A 55 7.35 5.44 -0.09
C ASP A 55 7.60 4.58 1.17
N VAL A 56 7.68 5.22 2.34
CA VAL A 56 7.78 4.53 3.63
C VAL A 56 6.56 3.63 3.86
N VAL A 57 5.36 4.20 3.78
CA VAL A 57 4.10 3.46 4.01
C VAL A 57 3.92 2.35 2.98
N TYR A 58 4.31 2.57 1.73
CA TYR A 58 4.24 1.56 0.68
C TYR A 58 5.17 0.37 0.96
N GLU A 59 6.39 0.61 1.45
CA GLU A 59 7.29 -0.45 1.87
C GLU A 59 6.79 -1.19 3.11
N GLU A 60 6.19 -0.50 4.09
CA GLU A 60 5.52 -1.15 5.23
C GLU A 60 4.39 -2.07 4.76
N MET A 61 3.54 -1.60 3.84
CA MET A 61 2.46 -2.41 3.29
C MET A 61 3.00 -3.66 2.57
N LYS A 62 4.10 -3.53 1.83
CA LYS A 62 4.77 -4.67 1.19
C LYS A 62 5.41 -5.63 2.19
N ALA A 63 6.05 -5.11 3.24
CA ALA A 63 6.69 -5.91 4.26
C ALA A 63 5.64 -6.72 5.03
N SER A 64 4.56 -6.08 5.47
CA SER A 64 3.42 -6.73 6.11
C SER A 64 2.75 -7.76 5.17
N ALA A 65 2.73 -7.48 3.86
CA ALA A 65 2.22 -8.42 2.88
C ALA A 65 3.05 -9.71 2.76
N LYS A 66 4.38 -9.59 2.81
CA LYS A 66 5.34 -10.71 2.75
C LYS A 66 5.34 -11.54 4.05
N HIS A 67 5.22 -10.89 5.21
CA HIS A 67 5.16 -11.54 6.51
C HIS A 67 3.73 -11.93 6.86
N GLY A 68 3.14 -12.85 6.07
CA GLY A 68 1.77 -13.36 6.25
C GLY A 68 1.48 -14.10 7.56
N LYS A 69 2.14 -13.75 8.67
CA LYS A 69 1.73 -13.91 10.06
C LYS A 69 2.74 -13.15 10.95
N SER A 70 2.22 -12.33 11.84
CA SER A 70 2.91 -11.69 12.99
C SER A 70 3.70 -10.39 12.72
N PRO A 71 3.59 -9.41 13.64
CA PRO A 71 4.39 -8.19 13.60
C PRO A 71 5.87 -8.55 13.85
N PRO A 72 6.85 -7.77 13.35
CA PRO A 72 8.17 -7.85 13.92
C PRO A 72 8.05 -7.39 15.37
N ALA A 73 8.22 -8.33 16.31
CA ALA A 73 8.48 -8.00 17.70
C ALA A 73 9.70 -7.08 17.70
N GLN A 74 9.48 -5.80 18.00
CA GLN A 74 10.56 -4.90 18.39
C GLN A 74 11.28 -5.56 19.57
N SER A 75 12.56 -5.84 19.40
CA SER A 75 13.51 -6.22 20.46
C SER A 75 14.61 -5.17 20.50
#